data_AF-A0A925ZEB9-F1
#
_entry.id   AF-A0A925ZEB9-F1
#
_cell.length_a   1.000
_cell.length_b   1.000
_cell.length_c   1.000
_cell.angle_alpha   90.00
_cell.angle_beta   90.00
_cell.angle_gamma   90.00
#
_symmetry.space_group_name_H-M   'P 1'
#
loop_
_entity.id
_entity.type
_entity.pdbx_description
1 polymer ?
#
loop_
_entity_poly.entity_id
_entity_poly.type
_entity_poly.pdbx_seq_one_letter_code
_entity_poly.pdbx_strand_id
1 'polypeptide(L)'
;KPSSKAKRPIEKCKFHYSHLEGKQVYGHQVVGIILKCGDLVLPYSVTLYEKESMSKIQMTINAILSLPKAPNKGYVMADSWYSCKKIIVASLSKGFHYIGALKTNRVIYPQNSRLSMQVKGYGKTLKKEDVNLVKVDDSSYWVYRYEGKLNGVEKAVVLLSWPEDALFKEGALKVFICTEMEPDTQTILIHYSKRWPIEIFFRQNKMELGLDRYQVRSAKAIKRFWILTMLTYFYCVTGTSESFCTFGKGLKLANNEVNQNIYTWIYEQSQAGVPINQVFEALKVA
;
A
#
# COMPACT_ATOMS: atom_id res chain seq x y z
N LYS A 1 9.28 -0.39 -26.44
CA LYS A 1 10.76 -0.25 -26.27
C LYS A 1 11.05 1.23 -26.04
N PRO A 2 12.06 1.62 -25.24
CA PRO A 2 12.47 3.03 -25.17
C PRO A 2 12.69 3.57 -26.59
N SER A 3 12.58 4.89 -26.76
CA SER A 3 12.80 5.56 -28.06
C SER A 3 14.01 4.96 -28.77
N SER A 4 13.90 4.68 -30.07
CA SER A 4 15.01 4.16 -30.88
C SER A 4 16.25 5.07 -30.85
N LYS A 5 16.08 6.34 -30.44
CA LYS A 5 17.15 7.33 -30.25
C LYS A 5 17.81 7.28 -28.85
N ALA A 6 17.29 6.50 -27.91
CA ALA A 6 17.82 6.44 -26.55
C ALA A 6 19.13 5.63 -26.51
N LYS A 7 20.27 6.33 -26.54
CA LYS A 7 21.62 5.72 -26.51
C LYS A 7 21.92 4.95 -25.22
N ARG A 8 21.30 5.33 -24.10
CA ARG A 8 21.52 4.76 -22.76
C ARG A 8 20.21 4.75 -21.97
N PRO A 9 19.26 3.86 -22.26
CA PRO A 9 18.00 3.80 -21.55
C PRO A 9 18.20 3.42 -20.08
N ILE A 10 17.23 3.78 -19.23
CA ILE A 10 17.18 3.29 -17.84
C ILE A 10 16.90 1.79 -17.90
N GLU A 11 17.74 0.98 -17.26
CA GLU A 11 17.60 -0.47 -17.22
C GLU A 11 16.30 -0.86 -16.52
N LYS A 12 15.69 -1.97 -16.95
CA LYS A 12 14.46 -2.56 -16.38
C LYS A 12 13.18 -1.71 -16.47
N CYS A 13 13.23 -0.48 -17.00
CA CYS A 13 12.02 0.26 -17.36
C CYS A 13 11.28 -0.39 -18.55
N LYS A 14 9.95 -0.49 -18.43
CA LYS A 14 9.06 -1.00 -19.49
C LYS A 14 7.83 -0.13 -19.63
N PHE A 15 7.07 -0.36 -20.71
CA PHE A 15 5.76 0.24 -20.85
C PHE A 15 4.74 -0.56 -20.04
N HIS A 16 3.94 0.17 -19.27
CA HIS A 16 2.92 -0.38 -18.39
C HIS A 16 1.63 0.42 -18.57
N TYR A 17 0.48 -0.22 -18.56
CA TYR A 17 -0.79 0.52 -18.50
C TYR A 17 -0.96 1.11 -17.10
N SER A 18 -1.10 2.43 -17.01
CA SER A 18 -1.44 3.14 -15.79
C SER A 18 -2.96 3.32 -15.74
N HIS A 19 -3.62 2.68 -14.78
CA HIS A 19 -5.06 2.89 -14.56
C HIS A 19 -5.35 4.32 -14.06
N LEU A 20 -4.37 4.97 -13.43
CA LEU A 20 -4.48 6.36 -12.97
C LEU A 20 -4.47 7.34 -14.16
N GLU A 21 -3.63 7.09 -15.17
CA GLU A 21 -3.49 7.97 -16.33
C GLU A 21 -4.31 7.52 -17.55
N GLY A 22 -4.95 6.35 -17.49
CA GLY A 22 -5.71 5.77 -18.60
C GLY A 22 -4.87 5.40 -19.83
N LYS A 23 -3.54 5.41 -19.72
CA LYS A 23 -2.62 5.22 -20.86
C LYS A 23 -1.40 4.38 -20.49
N GLN A 24 -0.62 4.00 -21.51
CA GLN A 24 0.68 3.38 -21.30
C GLN A 24 1.70 4.43 -20.84
N VAL A 25 2.39 4.13 -19.74
CA VAL A 25 3.47 4.92 -19.17
C VAL A 25 4.76 4.13 -19.21
N TYR A 26 5.89 4.81 -19.38
CA TYR A 26 7.20 4.19 -19.35
C TYR A 26 7.83 4.37 -17.97
N GLY A 27 8.20 3.26 -17.32
CA GLY A 27 8.78 3.31 -15.98
C GLY A 27 9.01 1.95 -15.37
N HIS A 28 9.22 1.93 -14.06
CA HIS A 28 9.26 0.69 -13.27
C HIS A 28 7.89 0.42 -12.64
N GLN A 29 7.56 -0.86 -12.49
CA GLN A 29 6.51 -1.28 -11.58
C GLN A 29 7.14 -1.86 -10.32
N VAL A 30 6.52 -1.58 -9.18
CA VAL A 30 7.03 -1.96 -7.87
C VAL A 30 5.91 -2.66 -7.10
N VAL A 31 6.26 -3.74 -6.40
CA VAL A 31 5.38 -4.40 -5.43
C VAL A 31 5.85 -3.97 -4.05
N GLY A 32 5.01 -3.21 -3.35
CA GLY A 32 5.25 -2.73 -1.99
C GLY A 32 4.45 -3.51 -0.96
N ILE A 33 5.08 -3.83 0.17
CA ILE A 33 4.45 -4.36 1.38
C ILE A 33 4.90 -3.48 2.52
N ILE A 34 3.92 -2.98 3.26
CA ILE A 34 4.12 -2.19 4.47
C ILE A 34 3.56 -2.97 5.65
N LEU A 35 4.17 -2.80 6.82
CA LEU A 35 3.70 -3.33 8.08
C LEU A 35 3.09 -2.20 8.90
N LYS A 36 1.98 -2.51 9.56
CA LYS A 36 1.31 -1.63 10.51
C LYS A 36 1.10 -2.37 11.83
N CYS A 37 1.58 -1.79 12.93
CA CYS A 37 1.34 -2.27 14.28
C CYS A 37 1.03 -1.06 15.18
N GLY A 38 -0.19 -0.96 15.71
CA GLY A 38 -0.65 0.29 16.33
C GLY A 38 -0.50 1.46 15.35
N ASP A 39 0.17 2.53 15.77
CA ASP A 39 0.44 3.71 14.95
C ASP A 39 1.77 3.63 14.16
N LEU A 40 2.57 2.58 14.39
CA LEU A 40 3.81 2.37 13.66
C LEU A 40 3.52 1.81 12.27
N VAL A 41 3.99 2.52 11.23
CA VAL A 41 3.92 2.09 9.83
C VAL A 41 5.33 2.08 9.24
N LEU A 42 5.78 0.91 8.78
CA LEU A 42 7.12 0.73 8.22
C LEU A 42 7.09 -0.01 6.89
N PRO A 43 7.92 0.37 5.91
CA PRO A 43 8.12 -0.45 4.71
C PRO A 43 8.80 -1.76 5.08
N TYR A 44 8.23 -2.88 4.64
CA TYR A 44 8.83 -4.20 4.80
C TYR A 44 9.54 -4.66 3.53
N SER A 45 8.91 -4.46 2.38
CA SER A 45 9.51 -4.80 1.10
C SER A 45 9.02 -3.85 0.01
N VAL A 46 9.95 -3.38 -0.82
CA VAL A 46 9.67 -2.58 -2.02
C VAL A 46 10.50 -3.17 -3.14
N THR A 47 9.88 -4.04 -3.94
CA THR A 47 10.59 -4.90 -4.90
C THR A 47 10.20 -4.58 -6.34
N LEU A 48 11.20 -4.54 -7.22
CA LEU A 48 11.01 -4.34 -8.66
C LEU A 48 10.18 -5.50 -9.23
N TYR A 49 9.11 -5.18 -9.94
CA TYR A 49 8.35 -6.16 -10.71
C TYR A 49 8.96 -6.36 -12.10
N GLU A 50 9.43 -7.58 -12.36
CA GLU A 50 9.91 -8.01 -13.67
C GLU A 50 9.00 -9.14 -14.19
N LYS A 51 8.17 -8.82 -15.18
CA LYS A 51 7.12 -9.73 -15.71
C LYS A 51 7.66 -11.10 -16.12
N GLU A 52 8.85 -11.14 -16.69
CA GLU A 52 9.51 -12.34 -17.21
C GLU A 52 10.12 -13.19 -16.09
N SER A 53 10.34 -12.62 -14.91
CA SER A 53 10.92 -13.34 -13.76
C SER A 53 9.84 -13.95 -12.88
N MET A 54 8.87 -13.14 -12.44
CA MET A 54 7.89 -13.59 -11.45
C MET A 54 6.61 -12.76 -11.53
N SER A 55 5.46 -13.39 -11.33
CA SER A 55 4.18 -12.67 -11.26
C SER A 55 4.08 -11.83 -9.97
N LYS A 56 3.35 -10.72 -10.00
CA LYS A 56 3.06 -9.91 -8.80
C LYS A 56 2.42 -10.74 -7.68
N ILE A 57 1.57 -11.71 -8.05
CA ILE A 57 0.94 -12.63 -7.09
C ILE A 57 1.99 -13.48 -6.39
N GLN A 58 2.93 -14.06 -7.13
CA GLN A 58 3.99 -14.88 -6.53
C GLN A 58 4.95 -14.03 -5.68
N MET A 59 5.29 -12.82 -6.11
CA MET A 59 6.08 -11.89 -5.28
C MET A 59 5.40 -11.59 -3.95
N THR A 60 4.08 -11.37 -3.99
CA THR A 60 3.28 -11.11 -2.79
C THR A 60 3.23 -12.33 -1.87
N ILE A 61 3.06 -13.53 -2.44
CA ILE A 61 3.08 -14.80 -1.69
C ILE A 61 4.43 -14.97 -1.00
N ASN A 62 5.54 -14.82 -1.72
CA ASN A 62 6.88 -14.97 -1.15
C ASN A 62 7.09 -14.03 0.03
N ALA A 63 6.65 -12.78 -0.10
CA ALA A 63 6.80 -11.80 0.96
C ALA A 63 5.83 -12.03 2.14
N ILE A 64 4.63 -12.57 1.91
CA ILE A 64 3.74 -13.01 3.00
C ILE A 64 4.40 -14.16 3.77
N LEU A 65 4.95 -15.16 3.07
CA LEU A 65 5.58 -16.32 3.69
C LEU A 65 6.85 -15.95 4.48
N SER A 66 7.53 -14.87 4.10
CA SER A 66 8.69 -14.34 4.84
C SER A 66 8.33 -13.49 6.07
N LEU A 67 7.05 -13.14 6.28
CA LEU A 67 6.65 -12.32 7.42
C LEU A 67 7.02 -12.98 8.77
N PRO A 68 7.35 -12.20 9.80
CA PRO A 68 7.37 -12.74 11.16
C PRO A 68 5.96 -13.16 11.57
N LYS A 69 5.87 -14.05 12.56
CA LYS A 69 4.57 -14.37 13.19
C LYS A 69 4.02 -13.09 13.83
N ALA A 70 2.73 -12.80 13.63
CA ALA A 70 2.09 -11.69 14.31
C ALA A 70 2.19 -11.88 15.84
N PRO A 71 2.50 -10.82 16.63
CA PRO A 71 2.58 -10.93 18.08
C PRO A 71 1.25 -11.41 18.70
N ASN A 72 0.15 -10.89 18.17
CA ASN A 72 -1.21 -11.24 18.55
C ASN A 72 -1.96 -11.76 17.31
N LYS A 73 -2.89 -10.96 16.78
CA LYS A 73 -3.64 -11.23 15.55
C LYS A 73 -3.11 -10.35 14.42
N GLY A 74 -2.96 -10.92 13.23
CA GLY A 74 -2.47 -10.22 12.05
C GLY A 74 -3.42 -10.35 10.87
N TYR A 75 -3.47 -9.30 10.05
CA TYR A 75 -4.24 -9.29 8.81
C TYR A 75 -3.33 -8.95 7.62
N VAL A 76 -3.49 -9.69 6.52
CA VAL A 76 -3.04 -9.25 5.20
C VAL A 76 -4.17 -8.45 4.57
N MET A 77 -3.88 -7.20 4.20
CA MET A 77 -4.84 -6.28 3.59
C MET A 77 -4.41 -5.88 2.18
N ALA A 78 -5.32 -5.99 1.20
CA ALA A 78 -4.99 -5.61 -0.17
C ALA A 78 -6.20 -5.22 -1.02
N ASP A 79 -5.93 -4.70 -2.22
CA ASP A 79 -6.98 -4.40 -3.20
C ASP A 79 -7.56 -5.67 -3.85
N SER A 80 -8.53 -5.46 -4.75
CA SER A 80 -9.23 -6.55 -5.44
C SER A 80 -8.39 -7.37 -6.43
N TRP A 81 -7.24 -6.86 -6.85
CA TRP A 81 -6.29 -7.61 -7.66
C TRP A 81 -5.62 -8.72 -6.85
N TYR A 82 -5.36 -8.45 -5.57
CA TYR A 82 -4.68 -9.38 -4.66
C TYR A 82 -5.65 -10.29 -3.86
N SER A 83 -6.96 -10.10 -4.00
CA SER A 83 -7.99 -11.02 -3.46
C SER A 83 -8.19 -12.26 -4.33
N CYS A 84 -7.14 -13.08 -4.43
CA CYS A 84 -7.15 -14.38 -5.11
C CYS A 84 -6.86 -15.53 -4.13
N LYS A 85 -7.32 -16.74 -4.48
CA LYS A 85 -7.17 -17.95 -3.65
C LYS A 85 -5.73 -18.13 -3.16
N LYS A 86 -4.74 -17.95 -4.03
CA LYS A 86 -3.32 -18.18 -3.68
C LYS A 86 -2.83 -17.26 -2.57
N ILE A 87 -3.21 -15.99 -2.59
CA ILE A 87 -2.81 -15.01 -1.55
C ILE A 87 -3.57 -15.27 -0.25
N ILE A 88 -4.87 -15.56 -0.34
CA ILE A 88 -5.69 -15.89 0.83
C ILE A 88 -5.11 -17.13 1.55
N VAL A 89 -4.82 -18.19 0.82
CA VAL A 89 -4.21 -19.42 1.36
C VAL A 89 -2.84 -19.14 1.97
N ALA A 90 -1.98 -18.39 1.28
CA ALA A 90 -0.66 -18.02 1.82
C ALA A 90 -0.77 -17.22 3.13
N SER A 91 -1.72 -16.29 3.20
CA SER A 91 -1.98 -15.47 4.41
C SER A 91 -2.38 -16.38 5.58
N LEU A 92 -3.39 -17.24 5.37
CA LEU A 92 -3.88 -18.16 6.39
C LEU A 92 -2.81 -19.16 6.83
N SER A 93 -2.02 -19.71 5.90
CA SER A 93 -0.92 -20.63 6.22
C SER A 93 0.17 -19.99 7.09
N LYS A 94 0.29 -18.66 7.04
CA LYS A 94 1.26 -17.91 7.83
C LYS A 94 0.68 -17.42 9.17
N GLY A 95 -0.59 -17.75 9.46
CA GLY A 95 -1.28 -17.33 10.67
C GLY A 95 -1.89 -15.93 10.59
N PHE A 96 -2.05 -15.37 9.39
CA PHE A 96 -2.72 -14.10 9.16
C PHE A 96 -4.12 -14.33 8.59
N HIS A 97 -5.12 -13.61 9.09
CA HIS A 97 -6.39 -13.49 8.39
C HIS A 97 -6.22 -12.57 7.16
N TYR A 98 -7.17 -12.62 6.23
CA TYR A 98 -7.16 -11.79 5.04
C TYR A 98 -8.39 -10.89 5.01
N ILE A 99 -8.18 -9.60 4.73
CA ILE A 99 -9.24 -8.62 4.46
C ILE A 99 -8.92 -7.91 3.15
N GLY A 100 -9.83 -7.90 2.18
CA GLY A 100 -9.55 -7.28 0.88
C GLY A 100 -10.79 -6.75 0.18
N ALA A 101 -10.59 -5.81 -0.74
CA ALA A 101 -11.63 -5.52 -1.72
C ALA A 101 -11.79 -6.73 -2.63
N LEU A 102 -12.99 -7.02 -3.11
CA LEU A 102 -13.30 -8.17 -3.93
C LEU A 102 -13.94 -7.71 -5.24
N LYS A 103 -13.59 -8.33 -6.36
CA LYS A 103 -14.24 -8.00 -7.65
C LYS A 103 -15.69 -8.45 -7.61
N THR A 104 -16.60 -7.62 -8.10
CA THR A 104 -18.05 -7.86 -8.11
C THR A 104 -18.47 -9.06 -8.97
N ASN A 105 -17.61 -9.51 -9.89
CA ASN A 105 -17.83 -10.70 -10.72
C ASN A 105 -17.41 -12.02 -10.06
N ARG A 106 -16.98 -12.00 -8.79
CA ARG A 106 -16.67 -13.22 -8.04
C ARG A 106 -17.91 -14.06 -7.81
N VAL A 107 -17.74 -15.37 -7.80
CA VAL A 107 -18.83 -16.36 -7.68
C VAL A 107 -19.00 -16.78 -6.22
N ILE A 108 -20.22 -16.66 -5.72
CA ILE A 108 -20.68 -17.11 -4.39
C ILE A 108 -21.76 -18.20 -4.55
N TYR A 109 -22.11 -18.85 -3.43
CA TYR A 109 -23.07 -19.95 -3.38
C TYR A 109 -24.16 -19.67 -2.33
N PRO A 110 -25.09 -18.72 -2.59
CA PRO A 110 -26.16 -18.40 -1.66
C PRO A 110 -27.04 -19.61 -1.32
N GLN A 111 -27.59 -19.61 -0.10
CA GLN A 111 -28.55 -20.61 0.39
C GLN A 111 -28.05 -22.07 0.38
N ASN A 112 -26.72 -22.29 0.44
CA ASN A 112 -26.10 -23.61 0.26
C ASN A 112 -26.56 -24.34 -1.03
N SER A 113 -27.02 -23.59 -2.02
CA SER A 113 -27.59 -24.15 -3.23
C SER A 113 -26.50 -24.64 -4.19
N ARG A 114 -26.83 -25.61 -5.05
CA ARG A 114 -25.98 -25.99 -6.20
C ARG A 114 -25.84 -24.84 -7.22
N LEU A 115 -26.62 -23.77 -7.07
CA LEU A 115 -26.67 -22.64 -7.98
C LEU A 115 -25.66 -21.57 -7.56
N SER A 116 -24.58 -21.49 -8.31
CA SER A 116 -23.58 -20.44 -8.13
C SER A 116 -24.00 -19.16 -8.87
N MET A 117 -23.71 -17.99 -8.30
CA MET A 117 -23.93 -16.73 -9.00
C MET A 117 -22.86 -15.69 -8.67
N GLN A 118 -22.71 -14.70 -9.55
CA GLN A 118 -21.79 -13.60 -9.31
C GLN A 118 -22.33 -12.67 -8.23
N VAL A 119 -21.45 -12.11 -7.40
CA VAL A 119 -21.82 -11.17 -6.33
C VAL A 119 -22.64 -9.99 -6.86
N LYS A 120 -22.30 -9.43 -8.02
CA LYS A 120 -23.10 -8.37 -8.66
C LYS A 120 -24.50 -8.81 -9.06
N GLY A 121 -24.68 -10.09 -9.41
CA GLY A 121 -25.99 -10.66 -9.75
C GLY A 121 -26.82 -10.83 -8.49
N TYR A 122 -26.22 -11.38 -7.44
CA TYR A 122 -26.86 -11.50 -6.13
C TYR A 122 -27.23 -10.15 -5.53
N GLY A 123 -26.36 -9.14 -5.66
CA GLY A 123 -26.65 -7.78 -5.18
C GLY A 123 -27.88 -7.14 -5.84
N LYS A 124 -28.32 -7.62 -7.03
CA LYS A 124 -29.55 -7.15 -7.69
C LYS A 124 -30.82 -7.80 -7.15
N THR A 125 -30.71 -8.91 -6.40
CA THR A 125 -31.86 -9.59 -5.81
C THR A 125 -32.18 -9.08 -4.40
N LEU A 126 -31.27 -8.29 -3.82
CA LEU A 126 -31.42 -7.73 -2.48
C LEU A 126 -32.41 -6.55 -2.48
N LYS A 127 -33.15 -6.43 -1.38
CA LYS A 127 -34.07 -5.35 -1.06
C LYS A 127 -33.50 -4.47 0.04
N LYS A 128 -34.15 -3.33 0.29
CA LYS A 128 -33.73 -2.40 1.33
C LYS A 128 -33.77 -3.05 2.72
N GLU A 129 -34.73 -3.93 2.96
CA GLU A 129 -34.83 -4.68 4.22
C GLU A 129 -33.65 -5.63 4.48
N ASP A 130 -32.94 -6.06 3.43
CA ASP A 130 -31.82 -7.00 3.54
C ASP A 130 -30.51 -6.32 3.98
N VAL A 131 -30.41 -5.00 3.84
CA VAL A 131 -29.18 -4.23 4.08
C VAL A 131 -29.27 -3.43 5.38
N ASN A 132 -28.14 -3.31 6.05
CA ASN A 132 -28.02 -2.50 7.27
C ASN A 132 -27.18 -1.25 7.00
N LEU A 133 -27.59 -0.11 7.57
CA LEU A 133 -26.78 1.11 7.53
C LEU A 133 -25.62 0.98 8.53
N VAL A 134 -24.39 1.14 8.04
CA VAL A 134 -23.16 0.99 8.81
C VAL A 134 -22.33 2.26 8.66
N LYS A 135 -21.92 2.86 9.78
CA LYS A 135 -21.08 4.05 9.81
C LYS A 135 -19.60 3.67 9.98
N VAL A 136 -18.75 4.12 9.06
CA VAL A 136 -17.29 3.94 9.09
C VAL A 136 -16.68 5.32 9.05
N ASP A 137 -16.01 5.71 10.14
CA ASP A 137 -15.53 7.07 10.35
C ASP A 137 -16.69 8.09 10.16
N ASP A 138 -16.54 9.04 9.25
CA ASP A 138 -17.53 10.08 8.95
C ASP A 138 -18.51 9.72 7.82
N SER A 139 -18.41 8.50 7.27
CA SER A 139 -19.22 8.05 6.12
C SER A 139 -20.14 6.89 6.48
N SER A 140 -21.35 6.89 5.92
CA SER A 140 -22.31 5.80 6.08
C SER A 140 -22.44 4.98 4.80
N TYR A 141 -22.67 3.68 4.97
CA TYR A 141 -22.81 2.73 3.88
C TYR A 141 -23.96 1.77 4.16
N TRP A 142 -24.76 1.47 3.14
CA TRP A 142 -25.67 0.33 3.19
C TRP A 142 -24.90 -0.95 2.94
N VAL A 143 -25.04 -1.95 3.81
CA VAL A 143 -24.22 -3.17 3.74
C VAL A 143 -25.06 -4.43 3.91
N TYR A 144 -24.89 -5.36 2.97
CA TYR A 144 -25.32 -6.75 3.12
C TYR A 144 -24.13 -7.62 3.54
N ARG A 145 -24.34 -8.50 4.52
CA ARG A 145 -23.33 -9.46 4.99
C ARG A 145 -23.69 -10.86 4.51
N TYR A 146 -22.88 -11.40 3.60
CA TYR A 146 -22.92 -12.79 3.20
C TYR A 146 -21.88 -13.58 3.98
N GLU A 147 -22.26 -14.74 4.51
CA GLU A 147 -21.33 -15.70 5.11
C GLU A 147 -21.43 -17.03 4.40
N GLY A 148 -20.31 -17.52 3.87
CA GLY A 148 -20.30 -18.83 3.25
C GLY A 148 -19.20 -19.01 2.22
N LYS A 149 -19.45 -19.96 1.32
CA LYS A 149 -18.50 -20.36 0.29
C LYS A 149 -18.41 -19.33 -0.82
N LEU A 150 -17.21 -19.14 -1.33
CA LEU A 150 -16.95 -18.52 -2.62
C LEU A 150 -16.01 -19.40 -3.44
N ASN A 151 -15.94 -19.17 -4.75
CA ASN A 151 -15.06 -20.00 -5.58
C ASN A 151 -13.60 -19.92 -5.10
N GLY A 152 -13.08 -21.06 -4.61
CA GLY A 152 -11.71 -21.19 -4.11
C GLY A 152 -11.50 -20.93 -2.62
N VAL A 153 -12.53 -20.51 -1.86
CA VAL A 153 -12.46 -20.31 -0.40
C VAL A 153 -13.74 -20.88 0.23
N GLU A 154 -13.58 -21.88 1.10
CA GLU A 154 -14.71 -22.66 1.65
C GLU A 154 -15.62 -21.84 2.57
N LYS A 155 -15.05 -20.92 3.36
CA LYS A 155 -15.81 -20.09 4.29
C LYS A 155 -15.15 -18.72 4.43
N ALA A 156 -15.92 -17.67 4.21
CA ALA A 156 -15.53 -16.28 4.43
C ALA A 156 -16.77 -15.40 4.64
N VAL A 157 -16.55 -14.20 5.17
CA VAL A 157 -17.52 -13.11 5.13
C VAL A 157 -17.30 -12.32 3.84
N VAL A 158 -18.37 -12.06 3.09
CA VAL A 158 -18.37 -11.15 1.94
C VAL A 158 -19.35 -10.02 2.23
N LEU A 159 -18.86 -8.79 2.22
CA LEU A 159 -19.68 -7.60 2.42
C LEU A 159 -19.98 -6.97 1.06
N LEU A 160 -21.25 -6.79 0.74
CA LEU A 160 -21.69 -5.95 -0.38
C LEU A 160 -22.06 -4.59 0.20
N SER A 161 -21.42 -3.54 -0.28
CA SER A 161 -21.51 -2.19 0.28
C SER A 161 -21.81 -1.15 -0.79
N TRP A 162 -22.73 -0.24 -0.46
CA TRP A 162 -23.07 0.93 -1.27
C TRP A 162 -22.95 2.20 -0.42
N PRO A 163 -22.51 3.33 -1.00
CA PRO A 163 -22.64 4.63 -0.34
C PRO A 163 -24.09 4.91 0.08
N GLU A 164 -24.27 5.65 1.17
CA GLU A 164 -25.59 6.00 1.73
C GLU A 164 -26.54 6.61 0.68
N ASP A 165 -26.04 7.49 -0.18
CA ASP A 165 -26.75 8.22 -1.23
C ASP A 165 -26.83 7.46 -2.57
N ALA A 166 -26.32 6.22 -2.61
CA ALA A 166 -26.17 5.43 -3.84
C ALA A 166 -26.54 3.95 -3.69
N LEU A 167 -27.45 3.61 -2.75
CA LEU A 167 -27.98 2.26 -2.59
C LEU A 167 -28.53 1.72 -3.93
N PHE A 168 -28.05 0.54 -4.33
CA PHE A 168 -28.40 -0.18 -5.56
C PHE A 168 -28.14 0.56 -6.89
N LYS A 169 -27.51 1.74 -6.89
CA LYS A 169 -27.09 2.42 -8.12
C LYS A 169 -26.04 1.59 -8.86
N GLU A 170 -26.12 1.58 -10.19
CA GLU A 170 -25.13 0.91 -11.03
C GLU A 170 -23.73 1.50 -10.81
N GLY A 171 -22.71 0.64 -10.73
CA GLY A 171 -21.33 1.05 -10.47
C GLY A 171 -21.00 1.43 -9.01
N ALA A 172 -22.01 1.64 -8.16
CA ALA A 172 -21.81 2.02 -6.76
C ALA A 172 -21.41 0.84 -5.85
N LEU A 173 -21.76 -0.40 -6.24
CA LEU A 173 -21.44 -1.61 -5.47
C LEU A 173 -19.92 -1.78 -5.30
N LYS A 174 -19.47 -1.79 -4.04
CA LYS A 174 -18.16 -2.27 -3.62
C LYS A 174 -18.32 -3.56 -2.84
N VAL A 175 -17.40 -4.49 -3.01
CA VAL A 175 -17.44 -5.77 -2.33
C VAL A 175 -16.15 -5.96 -1.55
N PHE A 176 -16.25 -6.50 -0.34
CA PHE A 176 -15.11 -6.81 0.51
C PHE A 176 -15.18 -8.27 0.95
N ILE A 177 -14.03 -8.87 1.23
CA ILE A 177 -13.89 -10.21 1.80
C ILE A 177 -13.14 -10.14 3.11
N CYS A 178 -13.58 -10.91 4.10
CA CYS A 178 -12.87 -11.18 5.34
C CYS A 178 -12.86 -12.70 5.57
N THR A 179 -11.69 -13.28 5.86
CA THR A 179 -11.60 -14.72 6.18
C THR A 179 -11.92 -15.04 7.64
N GLU A 180 -12.09 -14.01 8.46
CA GLU A 180 -12.46 -14.15 9.87
C GLU A 180 -13.96 -13.92 10.03
N MET A 181 -14.61 -14.79 10.80
CA MET A 181 -16.07 -14.80 10.94
C MET A 181 -16.57 -13.99 12.13
N GLU A 182 -15.77 -13.88 13.19
CA GLU A 182 -16.18 -13.25 14.45
C GLU A 182 -16.46 -11.74 14.37
N PRO A 183 -15.65 -10.93 13.67
CA PRO A 183 -15.86 -9.48 13.64
C PRO A 183 -17.19 -9.10 13.00
N ASP A 184 -17.86 -8.09 13.54
CA ASP A 184 -19.06 -7.50 12.95
C ASP A 184 -18.75 -6.75 11.64
N THR A 185 -19.81 -6.36 10.92
CA THR A 185 -19.70 -5.69 9.61
C THR A 185 -18.93 -4.36 9.68
N GLN A 186 -19.16 -3.56 10.72
CA GLN A 186 -18.50 -2.27 10.90
C GLN A 186 -17.01 -2.47 11.16
N THR A 187 -16.67 -3.41 12.04
CA THR A 187 -15.29 -3.75 12.38
C THR A 187 -14.49 -4.20 11.16
N ILE A 188 -15.06 -5.03 10.28
CA ILE A 188 -14.40 -5.46 9.03
C ILE A 188 -14.09 -4.25 8.13
N LEU A 189 -15.03 -3.32 7.96
CA LEU A 189 -14.84 -2.13 7.12
C LEU A 189 -13.83 -1.16 7.71
N ILE A 190 -13.87 -0.92 9.04
CA ILE A 190 -12.85 -0.15 9.77
C ILE A 190 -11.47 -0.81 9.63
N HIS A 191 -11.39 -2.14 9.66
CA HIS A 191 -10.12 -2.82 9.43
C HIS A 191 -9.62 -2.63 8.00
N TYR A 192 -10.50 -2.72 7.00
CA TYR A 192 -10.12 -2.46 5.62
C TYR A 192 -9.65 -1.02 5.37
N SER A 193 -10.22 -0.02 6.05
CA SER A 193 -9.79 1.38 5.92
C SER A 193 -8.31 1.58 6.34
N LYS A 194 -7.82 0.74 7.27
CA LYS A 194 -6.40 0.71 7.70
C LYS A 194 -5.43 0.23 6.61
N ARG A 195 -5.88 -0.07 5.39
CA ARG A 195 -5.04 -0.27 4.20
C ARG A 195 -4.47 1.05 3.65
N TRP A 196 -5.14 2.17 3.86
CA TRP A 196 -4.77 3.49 3.32
C TRP A 196 -3.31 3.94 3.54
N PRO A 197 -2.61 3.58 4.64
CA PRO A 197 -1.21 3.94 4.85
C PRO A 197 -0.26 3.56 3.71
N ILE A 198 -0.58 2.54 2.88
CA ILE A 198 0.26 2.21 1.72
C ILE A 198 0.22 3.30 0.64
N GLU A 199 -0.93 3.95 0.46
CA GLU A 199 -1.10 5.07 -0.47
C GLU A 199 -0.32 6.29 0.04
N ILE A 200 -0.41 6.56 1.36
CA ILE A 200 0.35 7.62 2.03
C ILE A 200 1.85 7.37 1.86
N PHE A 201 2.30 6.15 2.11
CA PHE A 201 3.70 5.74 1.94
C PHE A 201 4.20 6.02 0.52
N PHE A 202 3.50 5.56 -0.52
CA PHE A 202 3.92 5.81 -1.89
C PHE A 202 3.87 7.29 -2.28
N ARG A 203 2.89 8.05 -1.78
CA ARG A 203 2.82 9.50 -2.00
C ARG A 203 4.03 10.22 -1.39
N GLN A 204 4.35 9.93 -0.13
CA GLN A 204 5.47 10.54 0.58
C GLN A 204 6.81 10.18 -0.06
N ASN A 205 7.00 8.92 -0.47
CA ASN A 205 8.22 8.50 -1.14
C ASN A 205 8.42 9.22 -2.50
N LYS A 206 7.35 9.49 -3.24
CA LYS A 206 7.43 10.26 -4.49
C LYS A 206 7.73 11.73 -4.23
N MET A 207 6.97 12.36 -3.35
CA MET A 207 7.05 13.81 -3.11
C MET A 207 8.31 14.22 -2.38
N GLU A 208 8.68 13.49 -1.31
CA GLU A 208 9.77 13.88 -0.40
C GLU A 208 11.10 13.18 -0.72
N LEU A 209 11.05 11.96 -1.24
CA LEU A 209 12.25 11.15 -1.49
C LEU A 209 12.54 10.90 -2.97
N GLY A 210 11.73 11.48 -3.89
CA GLY A 210 11.98 11.43 -5.32
C GLY A 210 11.88 10.02 -5.94
N LEU A 211 11.04 9.14 -5.38
CA LEU A 211 10.86 7.77 -5.87
C LEU A 211 10.40 7.68 -7.33
N ASP A 212 9.82 8.74 -7.90
CA ASP A 212 9.43 8.83 -9.31
C ASP A 212 10.28 9.82 -10.13
N ARG A 213 11.34 10.39 -9.54
CA ARG A 213 12.20 11.43 -10.16
C ARG A 213 13.67 11.04 -10.31
N TYR A 214 14.07 9.87 -9.82
CA TYR A 214 15.46 9.44 -9.93
C TYR A 214 15.89 9.24 -11.40
N GLN A 215 17.14 9.63 -11.71
CA GLN A 215 17.70 9.56 -13.06
C GLN A 215 18.85 8.55 -13.19
N VAL A 216 19.13 7.80 -12.12
CA VAL A 216 20.09 6.69 -12.15
C VAL A 216 19.63 5.61 -13.14
N ARG A 217 20.56 5.09 -13.94
CA ARG A 217 20.22 4.24 -15.10
C ARG A 217 20.44 2.75 -14.89
N SER A 218 21.44 2.36 -14.10
CA SER A 218 21.73 0.93 -13.90
C SER A 218 20.78 0.32 -12.88
N ALA A 219 20.35 -0.92 -13.09
CA ALA A 219 19.48 -1.66 -12.19
C ALA A 219 20.08 -1.78 -10.79
N LYS A 220 21.41 -1.91 -10.70
CA LYS A 220 22.15 -1.93 -9.43
C LYS A 220 22.03 -0.59 -8.69
N ALA A 221 22.20 0.54 -9.36
CA ALA A 221 22.08 1.86 -8.75
C ALA A 221 20.63 2.15 -8.33
N ILE A 222 19.65 1.76 -9.16
CA ILE A 222 18.22 1.91 -8.85
C ILE A 222 17.85 1.13 -7.58
N LYS A 223 18.28 -0.13 -7.48
CA LYS A 223 18.06 -0.95 -6.27
C LYS A 223 18.68 -0.30 -5.03
N ARG A 224 19.90 0.22 -5.13
CA ARG A 224 20.57 0.94 -4.03
C ARG A 224 19.81 2.21 -3.64
N PHE A 225 19.35 2.99 -4.62
CA PHE A 225 18.55 4.19 -4.39
C PHE A 225 17.26 3.86 -3.63
N TRP A 226 16.54 2.80 -4.02
CA TRP A 226 15.35 2.36 -3.29
C TRP A 226 15.66 1.90 -1.86
N ILE A 227 16.77 1.19 -1.64
CA ILE A 227 17.21 0.82 -0.29
C ILE A 227 17.45 2.08 0.56
N LEU A 228 18.18 3.07 0.02
CA LEU A 228 18.43 4.34 0.72
C LEU A 228 17.12 5.08 1.04
N THR A 229 16.16 5.06 0.12
CA THR A 229 14.83 5.63 0.31
C THR A 229 14.12 4.95 1.50
N MET A 230 14.16 3.62 1.57
CA MET A 230 13.55 2.86 2.67
C MET A 230 14.25 3.11 4.01
N LEU A 231 15.59 3.17 4.01
CA LEU A 231 16.39 3.48 5.20
C LEU A 231 16.12 4.90 5.71
N THR A 232 15.98 5.87 4.79
CA THR A 232 15.60 7.25 5.14
C THR A 232 14.22 7.28 5.76
N TYR A 233 13.25 6.57 5.18
CA TYR A 233 11.90 6.45 5.74
C TYR A 233 11.93 5.83 7.14
N PHE A 234 12.68 4.74 7.32
CA PHE A 234 12.87 4.08 8.61
C PHE A 234 13.48 5.04 9.64
N TYR A 235 14.61 5.67 9.33
CA TYR A 235 15.27 6.64 10.20
C TYR A 235 14.33 7.80 10.60
N CYS A 236 13.58 8.35 9.65
CA CYS A 236 12.61 9.40 9.96
C CYS A 236 11.56 8.91 10.99
N VAL A 237 11.04 7.70 10.82
CA VAL A 237 10.00 7.15 11.71
C VAL A 237 10.54 6.76 13.09
N THR A 238 11.78 6.26 13.17
CA THR A 238 12.30 5.61 14.40
C THR A 238 13.50 6.29 15.05
N GLY A 239 14.23 7.15 14.34
CA GLY A 239 15.54 7.66 14.77
C GLY A 239 15.59 9.16 15.06
N THR A 240 14.50 9.90 14.83
CA THR A 240 14.47 11.38 14.98
C THR A 240 13.81 11.86 16.28
N SER A 241 13.22 10.95 17.05
CA SER A 241 12.62 11.23 18.36
C SER A 241 12.73 10.04 19.29
N GLU A 242 12.59 10.26 20.61
CA GLU A 242 12.62 9.19 21.63
C GLU A 242 11.53 8.13 21.43
N SER A 243 10.39 8.53 20.86
CA SER A 243 9.30 7.63 20.45
C SER A 243 9.19 7.54 18.93
N PHE A 244 8.43 6.57 18.43
CA PHE A 244 8.06 6.55 17.01
C PHE A 244 7.25 7.80 16.63
N CYS A 245 7.41 8.25 15.39
CA CYS A 245 6.61 9.34 14.84
C CYS A 245 6.19 9.08 13.38
N THR A 246 5.31 9.92 12.85
CA THR A 246 4.96 9.85 11.44
C THR A 246 6.16 10.25 10.57
N PHE A 247 6.30 9.65 9.39
CA PHE A 247 7.40 9.96 8.47
C PHE A 247 7.56 11.47 8.23
N GLY A 248 6.45 12.21 8.03
CA GLY A 248 6.50 13.65 7.79
C GLY A 248 7.02 14.45 9.00
N LYS A 249 6.65 14.07 10.23
CA LYS A 249 7.21 14.71 11.44
C LYS A 249 8.71 14.40 11.55
N GLY A 250 9.10 13.15 11.35
CA GLY A 250 10.49 12.73 11.41
C GLY A 250 11.37 13.39 10.36
N LEU A 251 10.90 13.49 9.12
CA LEU A 251 11.60 14.20 8.06
C LEU A 251 11.82 15.68 8.40
N LYS A 252 10.81 16.33 8.99
CA LYS A 252 10.94 17.72 9.46
C LYS A 252 11.99 17.85 10.57
N LEU A 253 12.00 16.92 11.53
CA LEU A 253 13.00 16.90 12.60
C LEU A 253 14.42 16.70 12.05
N ALA A 254 14.62 15.72 11.18
CA ALA A 254 15.91 15.46 10.53
C ALA A 254 16.41 16.69 9.73
N ASN A 255 15.53 17.33 8.96
CA ASN A 255 15.90 18.54 8.22
C ASN A 255 16.25 19.71 9.14
N ASN A 256 15.52 19.88 10.25
CA ASN A 256 15.83 20.90 11.25
C ASN A 256 17.18 20.65 11.90
N GLU A 257 17.50 19.41 12.24
CA GLU A 257 18.79 19.01 12.81
C GLU A 257 19.95 19.30 11.83
N VAL A 258 19.79 18.95 10.55
CA VAL A 258 20.79 19.28 9.51
C VAL A 258 21.01 20.79 9.41
N ASN A 259 19.94 21.59 9.40
CA ASN A 259 20.06 23.04 9.35
C ASN A 259 20.72 23.62 10.61
N GLN A 260 20.36 23.11 11.80
CA GLN A 260 21.01 23.51 13.05
C GLN A 260 22.51 23.19 13.01
N ASN A 261 22.90 22.00 12.56
CA ASN A 261 24.30 21.60 12.44
C ASN A 261 25.07 22.50 11.45
N ILE A 262 24.46 22.86 10.32
CA ILE A 262 25.05 23.81 9.37
C ILE A 262 25.22 25.20 10.01
N TYR A 263 24.20 25.71 10.70
CA TYR A 263 24.28 27.02 11.35
C TYR A 263 25.32 27.06 12.48
N THR A 264 25.38 26.00 13.29
CA THR A 264 26.41 25.84 14.32
C THR A 264 27.80 25.80 13.69
N TRP A 265 27.98 25.03 12.62
CA TRP A 265 29.27 24.96 11.93
C TRP A 265 29.69 26.31 11.34
N ILE A 266 28.77 27.05 10.71
CA ILE A 266 29.04 28.42 10.21
C ILE A 266 29.46 29.34 11.35
N TYR A 267 28.76 29.28 12.49
CA TYR A 267 29.10 30.07 13.68
C TYR A 267 30.51 29.74 14.20
N GLU A 268 30.86 28.46 14.28
CA GLU A 268 32.21 28.02 14.68
C GLU A 268 33.30 28.50 13.71
N GLN A 269 33.08 28.43 12.39
CA GLN A 269 34.02 28.97 11.40
C GLN A 269 34.21 30.48 11.56
N SER A 270 33.12 31.21 11.85
CA SER A 270 33.19 32.65 12.12
C SER A 270 34.01 32.97 13.37
N GLN A 271 33.89 32.18 14.44
CA GLN A 271 34.69 32.37 15.66
C GLN A 271 36.17 32.05 15.43
N ALA A 272 36.47 31.11 14.54
CA ALA A 272 37.83 30.76 14.15
C ALA A 272 38.49 31.77 13.18
N GLY A 273 37.78 32.84 12.78
CA GLY A 273 38.30 33.85 11.86
C GLY A 273 38.40 33.38 10.41
N VAL A 274 37.68 32.32 10.03
CA VAL A 274 37.69 31.80 8.65
C VAL A 274 36.99 32.79 7.72
N PRO A 275 37.63 33.20 6.61
CA PRO A 275 37.02 34.09 5.64
C PRO A 275 35.72 33.52 5.04
N ILE A 276 34.70 34.37 4.87
CA ILE A 276 33.35 33.95 4.43
C ILE A 276 33.35 33.28 3.04
N ASN A 277 34.29 33.63 2.16
CA ASN A 277 34.45 32.99 0.85
C ASN A 277 34.86 31.51 0.98
N GLN A 278 35.72 31.17 1.96
CA GLN A 278 36.10 29.77 2.21
C GLN A 278 34.91 28.98 2.78
N VAL A 279 34.07 29.62 3.60
CA VAL A 279 32.81 29.03 4.09
C VAL A 279 31.86 28.74 2.92
N PHE A 280 31.72 29.68 1.97
CA PHE A 280 30.88 29.48 0.78
C PHE A 280 31.40 28.37 -0.14
N GLU A 281 32.72 28.28 -0.34
CA GLU A 281 33.34 27.19 -1.09
C GLU A 281 33.07 25.84 -0.42
N ALA A 282 33.22 25.74 0.90
CA ALA A 282 32.98 24.50 1.64
C ALA A 282 31.52 24.04 1.57
N LEU A 283 30.57 24.98 1.66
CA LEU A 283 29.14 24.70 1.53
C LEU A 283 28.67 24.55 0.08
N LYS A 284 29.56 24.76 -0.90
CA LYS A 284 29.26 24.72 -2.35
C LYS A 284 28.13 25.68 -2.74
N VAL A 285 28.15 26.87 -2.15
CA VAL A 285 27.23 27.98 -2.45
C VAL A 285 27.93 29.19 -3.08
N ALA A 286 29.23 29.06 -3.35
CA ALA A 286 30.03 30.03 -4.11
C ALA A 286 29.70 30.01 -5.61
#